data_AF-A0A1L9RZ28-F1
#
_entry.id   AF-A0A1L9RZ28-F1
#
_cell.length_a   1.000
_cell.length_b   1.000
_cell.length_c   1.000
_cell.angle_alpha   90.00
_cell.angle_beta   90.00
_cell.angle_gamma   90.00
#
_symmetry.space_group_name_H-M   'P 1'
#
loop_
_entity.id
_entity.type
_entity.pdbx_description
1 polymer ?
#
loop_
_entity_poly.entity_id
_entity_poly.type
_entity_poly.pdbx_seq_one_letter_code
_entity_poly.pdbx_strand_id
1 'polypeptide(L)'
;MPTKFIVSVRTKDAHENSLGDFGATESPIIDAIKNALTRFNISLETARHGPAPRVFPPWYMVIAETSGDISTDDFKGALDDVWSGTKDQEGNPVPEADINVQDQD
;
A
#
# COMPACT_ATOMS: atom_id res chain seq x y z
N MET A 1 17.01 -2.29 -11.41
CA MET A 1 15.99 -2.52 -12.46
C MET A 1 14.65 -2.16 -11.85
N PRO A 2 13.58 -1.92 -12.63
CA PRO A 2 12.25 -1.79 -12.05
C PRO A 2 11.86 -3.10 -11.36
N THR A 3 11.35 -3.01 -10.15
CA THR A 3 10.89 -4.19 -9.38
C THR A 3 9.39 -4.06 -9.15
N LYS A 4 8.68 -5.18 -9.26
CA LYS A 4 7.23 -5.20 -9.16
C LYS A 4 6.83 -5.90 -7.87
N PHE A 5 5.94 -5.29 -7.11
CA PHE A 5 5.47 -5.79 -5.84
C PHE A 5 3.96 -5.96 -5.82
N ILE A 6 3.50 -6.96 -5.06
CA ILE A 6 2.13 -7.08 -4.61
C ILE A 6 2.10 -6.68 -3.13
N VAL A 7 1.44 -5.56 -2.85
CA VAL A 7 1.20 -5.07 -1.50
C VAL A 7 -0.22 -5.46 -1.10
N SER A 8 -0.36 -6.19 -0.01
CA SER A 8 -1.63 -6.58 0.58
C SER A 8 -1.82 -5.86 1.90
N VAL A 9 -2.97 -5.23 2.08
CA VAL A 9 -3.32 -4.51 3.31
C VAL A 9 -4.66 -5.05 3.80
N ARG A 10 -4.66 -5.67 4.98
CA ARG A 10 -5.87 -6.13 5.65
C ARG A 10 -6.10 -5.27 6.88
N THR A 11 -7.14 -4.45 6.88
CA THR A 11 -7.44 -3.61 8.05
C THR A 11 -7.90 -4.49 9.22
N LYS A 12 -7.66 -4.04 10.45
CA LYS A 12 -8.12 -4.72 11.66
C LYS A 12 -9.56 -4.38 12.02
N ASP A 13 -10.02 -3.21 11.56
CA ASP A 13 -11.38 -2.71 11.79
C ASP A 13 -11.99 -2.15 10.49
N ALA A 14 -13.29 -1.84 10.56
CA ALA A 14 -13.97 -1.10 9.50
C ALA A 14 -13.45 0.34 9.44
N HIS A 15 -13.50 0.90 8.24
CA HIS A 15 -13.34 2.34 8.01
C HIS A 15 -14.57 2.85 7.28
N GLU A 16 -15.04 4.05 7.63
CA GLU A 16 -16.20 4.65 6.96
C GLU A 16 -15.90 4.92 5.48
N ASN A 17 -14.65 5.27 5.17
CA ASN A 17 -14.18 5.59 3.83
C ASN A 17 -13.42 4.41 3.19
N SER A 18 -13.64 4.20 1.90
CA SER A 18 -12.83 3.22 1.13
C SER A 18 -11.38 3.70 1.08
N LEU A 19 -10.44 2.80 1.36
CA LEU A 19 -9.00 3.07 1.20
C LEU A 19 -8.50 2.75 -0.22
N GLY A 20 -9.42 2.49 -1.15
CA GLY A 20 -9.17 2.27 -2.58
C GLY A 20 -10.10 1.23 -3.18
N ASP A 21 -10.48 1.46 -4.45
CA ASP A 21 -11.33 0.56 -5.21
C ASP A 21 -10.54 -0.17 -6.31
N PHE A 22 -11.07 -1.29 -6.80
CA PHE A 22 -10.44 -2.05 -7.88
C PHE A 22 -10.13 -1.16 -9.09
N GLY A 23 -8.87 -1.20 -9.56
CA GLY A 23 -8.39 -0.40 -10.68
C GLY A 23 -7.99 1.04 -10.34
N ALA A 24 -8.26 1.53 -9.12
CA ALA A 24 -7.85 2.86 -8.70
C ALA A 24 -6.31 2.98 -8.71
N THR A 25 -5.81 4.07 -9.27
CA THR A 25 -4.37 4.42 -9.32
C THR A 25 -3.98 5.46 -8.28
N GLU A 26 -4.96 6.01 -7.57
CA GLU A 26 -4.81 6.98 -6.50
C GLU A 26 -5.63 6.50 -5.30
N SER A 27 -5.03 6.51 -4.11
CA SER A 27 -5.68 6.11 -2.87
C SER A 27 -4.76 6.36 -1.67
N PRO A 28 -5.30 6.44 -0.45
CA PRO A 28 -4.49 6.50 0.78
C PRO A 28 -3.41 5.40 0.87
N ILE A 29 -3.71 4.20 0.38
CA ILE A 29 -2.75 3.07 0.39
C ILE A 29 -1.61 3.32 -0.60
N ILE A 30 -1.91 3.82 -1.80
CA ILE A 30 -0.90 4.15 -2.82
C ILE A 30 -0.03 5.32 -2.36
N ASP A 31 -0.62 6.32 -1.68
CA ASP A 31 0.11 7.42 -1.09
C ASP A 31 1.06 6.95 0.03
N ALA A 32 0.61 6.02 0.88
CA ALA A 32 1.45 5.39 1.89
C ALA A 32 2.63 4.63 1.25
N ILE A 33 2.38 3.86 0.19
CA ILE A 33 3.43 3.17 -0.59
C ILE A 33 4.45 4.17 -1.14
N LYS A 34 3.97 5.26 -1.77
CA LYS A 34 4.85 6.30 -2.32
C LYS A 34 5.71 6.92 -1.23
N ASN A 35 5.12 7.24 -0.08
CA ASN A 35 5.83 7.80 1.07
C ASN A 35 6.88 6.85 1.64
N ALA A 36 6.58 5.55 1.76
CA ALA A 36 7.53 4.54 2.22
C ALA A 36 8.78 4.48 1.32
N LEU A 37 8.59 4.50 -0.01
CA LEU A 37 9.68 4.42 -0.99
C LEU A 37 10.60 5.65 -0.98
N THR A 38 10.08 6.83 -0.63
CA THR A 38 10.90 8.05 -0.54
C THR A 38 12.07 7.93 0.44
N ARG A 39 11.94 7.08 1.48
CA ARG A 39 13.02 6.83 2.45
C ARG A 39 14.26 6.20 1.83
N PHE A 40 14.10 5.52 0.70
CA PHE A 40 15.18 4.83 -0.01
C PHE A 40 15.61 5.56 -1.29
N ASN A 41 15.11 6.78 -1.50
CA ASN A 41 15.33 7.53 -2.75
C ASN A 41 14.86 6.73 -4.00
N ILE A 42 13.79 5.94 -3.83
CA ILE A 42 13.12 5.16 -4.89
C ILE A 42 11.77 5.83 -5.20
N SER A 43 11.45 5.89 -6.49
CA SER A 43 10.15 6.36 -6.97
C SER A 43 9.19 5.20 -7.22
N LEU A 44 7.91 5.46 -6.98
CA LEU A 44 6.81 4.63 -7.44
C LEU A 44 6.51 5.01 -8.90
N GLU A 45 6.78 4.11 -9.84
CA GLU A 45 6.58 4.34 -11.27
C GLU A 45 5.12 4.12 -11.67
N THR A 46 4.56 2.97 -11.25
CA THR A 46 3.15 2.67 -11.46
C THR A 46 2.55 2.02 -10.21
N ALA A 47 1.27 2.28 -9.96
CA ALA A 47 0.51 1.57 -8.93
C ALA A 47 -0.95 1.48 -9.31
N ARG A 48 -1.58 0.34 -8.98
CA ARG A 48 -3.02 0.16 -9.14
C ARG A 48 -3.57 -0.86 -8.16
N HIS A 49 -4.79 -0.64 -7.71
CA HIS A 49 -5.53 -1.63 -6.94
C HIS A 49 -5.86 -2.85 -7.81
N GLY A 50 -5.40 -4.01 -7.37
CA GLY A 50 -5.70 -5.32 -7.94
C GLY A 50 -7.00 -5.92 -7.36
N PRO A 51 -7.39 -7.11 -7.83
CA PRO A 51 -8.57 -7.79 -7.31
C PRO A 51 -8.30 -8.27 -5.88
N ALA A 52 -9.12 -7.85 -4.93
CA ALA A 52 -9.02 -8.27 -3.54
C ALA A 52 -10.28 -9.02 -3.07
N PRO A 53 -10.17 -9.94 -2.09
CA PRO A 53 -11.32 -10.64 -1.53
C PRO A 53 -12.34 -9.67 -0.92
N ARG A 54 -13.64 -9.89 -1.18
CA ARG A 54 -14.73 -9.13 -0.53
C ARG A 54 -15.02 -9.71 0.85
N VAL A 55 -14.14 -9.42 1.81
CA VAL A 55 -14.23 -9.85 3.21
C VAL A 55 -14.36 -8.65 4.15
N PHE A 56 -14.75 -8.90 5.39
CA PHE A 56 -14.83 -7.90 6.45
C PHE A 56 -14.00 -8.35 7.67
N PRO A 57 -13.11 -7.50 8.23
CA PRO A 57 -12.75 -6.16 7.75
C PRO A 57 -12.14 -6.16 6.33
N PRO A 58 -12.15 -5.00 5.63
CA PRO A 58 -11.68 -4.89 4.26
C PRO A 58 -10.24 -5.37 4.02
N TRP A 59 -10.03 -5.96 2.84
CA TRP A 59 -8.73 -6.34 2.34
C TRP A 59 -8.50 -5.65 0.99
N TYR A 60 -7.37 -4.96 0.87
CA TYR A 60 -6.90 -4.27 -0.33
C TYR A 60 -5.65 -4.95 -0.89
N MET A 61 -5.51 -4.90 -2.21
CA MET A 61 -4.33 -5.36 -2.92
C MET A 61 -3.88 -4.29 -3.89
N VAL A 62 -2.61 -3.89 -3.84
CA VAL A 62 -2.00 -2.95 -4.76
C VAL A 62 -0.85 -3.63 -5.49
N ILE A 63 -0.85 -3.52 -6.81
CA ILE A 63 0.27 -3.91 -7.65
C ILE A 63 1.09 -2.64 -7.88
N ALA A 64 2.32 -2.62 -7.40
CA ALA A 64 3.23 -1.47 -7.45
C ALA A 64 4.49 -1.80 -8.26
N GLU A 65 4.99 -0.84 -9.03
CA GLU A 65 6.26 -0.93 -9.75
C GLU A 65 7.16 0.21 -9.28
N THR A 66 8.38 -0.12 -8.88
CA THR A 66 9.36 0.82 -8.33
C THR A 66 10.47 1.10 -9.34
N SER A 67 11.12 2.27 -9.29
CA SER A 67 12.23 2.60 -10.19
C SER A 67 13.55 1.91 -9.83
N GLY A 68 13.66 1.43 -8.59
CA GLY A 68 14.85 0.83 -8.04
C GLY A 68 14.55 -0.47 -7.32
N ASP A 69 15.62 -1.19 -7.03
CA ASP A 69 15.59 -2.45 -6.31
C ASP A 69 15.50 -2.18 -4.80
N ILE A 70 14.65 -2.93 -4.11
CA ILE A 70 14.41 -2.84 -2.68
C ILE A 70 13.96 -4.20 -2.17
N SER A 71 14.49 -4.63 -1.01
CA SER A 71 14.06 -5.90 -0.43
C SER A 71 12.60 -5.82 0.03
N THR A 72 11.88 -6.94 -0.02
CA THR A 72 10.49 -7.01 0.49
C THR A 72 10.42 -6.64 1.97
N ASP A 73 11.43 -7.00 2.75
CA ASP A 73 11.49 -6.73 4.19
C ASP A 73 11.70 -5.23 4.48
N ASP A 74 12.61 -4.57 3.74
CA ASP A 74 12.85 -3.13 3.89
C ASP A 74 11.61 -2.33 3.45
N PHE A 75 10.99 -2.73 2.33
CA PHE A 75 9.80 -2.06 1.84
C PHE A 75 8.62 -2.26 2.80
N LYS A 76 8.41 -3.48 3.30
CA LYS A 76 7.39 -3.78 4.31
C LYS A 76 7.62 -2.96 5.58
N GLY A 77 8.84 -2.96 6.11
CA GLY A 77 9.18 -2.23 7.34
C GLY A 77 8.94 -0.72 7.20
N ALA A 78 9.35 -0.12 6.08
CA ALA A 78 9.07 1.28 5.81
C ALA A 78 7.57 1.58 5.65
N LEU A 79 6.82 0.66 5.04
CA LEU A 79 5.38 0.81 4.87
C LEU A 79 4.63 0.69 6.22
N ASP A 80 5.01 -0.25 7.08
CA ASP A 80 4.49 -0.38 8.44
C ASP A 80 4.72 0.91 9.25
N ASP A 81 5.92 1.50 9.15
CA ASP A 81 6.25 2.74 9.86
C ASP A 81 5.37 3.92 9.41
N VAL A 82 5.18 4.10 8.10
CA VAL A 82 4.37 5.23 7.58
C VAL A 82 2.88 5.00 7.78
N TRP A 83 2.42 3.75 7.86
CA TRP A 83 0.99 3.42 7.97
C TRP A 83 0.32 4.12 9.16
N SER A 84 1.02 4.17 10.29
CA SER A 84 0.54 4.85 11.50
C SER A 84 0.21 6.34 11.32
N GLY A 85 0.80 6.99 10.31
CA GLY A 85 0.56 8.38 9.95
C GLY A 85 -0.35 8.57 8.73
N THR A 86 -0.78 7.49 8.08
CA THR A 86 -1.63 7.54 6.89
C THR A 86 -3.04 8.02 7.25
N LYS A 87 -3.60 8.84 6.36
CA LYS A 87 -4.94 9.40 6.49
C LYS A 87 -5.75 9.09 5.24
N ASP A 88 -7.06 8.98 5.40
CA ASP A 88 -7.97 8.91 4.28
C ASP A 88 -8.10 10.27 3.56
N GLN A 89 -8.92 10.30 2.50
CA GLN A 89 -9.13 11.50 1.68
C GLN A 89 -9.77 12.67 2.45
N GLU A 90 -10.45 12.40 3.57
CA GLU A 90 -11.06 13.41 4.44
C GLU A 90 -10.10 13.85 5.56
N GLY A 91 -8.92 13.24 5.65
CA GLY A 91 -7.91 13.56 6.65
C GLY A 91 -8.07 12.79 7.96
N ASN A 92 -8.97 11.79 8.02
CA ASN A 92 -9.13 10.93 9.19
C ASN A 92 -8.05 9.85 9.20
N PRO A 93 -7.54 9.45 10.37
CA PRO A 93 -6.62 8.31 10.48
C PRO A 93 -7.24 7.04 9.90
N VAL A 94 -6.45 6.27 9.15
CA VAL A 94 -6.87 4.94 8.68
C VAL A 94 -6.77 3.91 9.83
N PRO A 95 -7.54 2.81 9.80
CA PRO A 95 -7.42 1.76 10.81
C PRO A 95 -6.04 1.11 10.81
N GLU A 96 -5.66 0.49 11.92
CA GLU A 96 -4.53 -0.44 11.94
C GLU A 96 -4.72 -1.53 10.89
N ALA A 97 -3.62 -2.03 10.32
CA ALA A 97 -3.66 -3.06 9.31
C ALA A 97 -2.52 -4.05 9.45
N ASP A 98 -2.76 -5.27 8.99
CA ASP A 98 -1.72 -6.24 8.70
C ASP A 98 -1.27 -6.02 7.25
N ILE A 99 -0.01 -5.65 7.08
CA ILE A 99 0.59 -5.34 5.78
C ILE A 99 1.51 -6.48 5.36
N ASN A 100 1.41 -6.89 4.10
CA ASN A 100 2.31 -7.86 3.51
C ASN A 100 2.80 -7.37 2.15
N VAL A 101 4.09 -7.52 1.88
CA VAL A 101 4.73 -7.16 0.60
C VAL A 101 5.31 -8.42 0.00
N GLN A 102 5.03 -8.67 -1.27
CA GLN A 102 5.57 -9.80 -2.03
C GLN A 102 6.24 -9.27 -3.29
N ASP A 103 7.42 -9.78 -3.59
CA ASP A 103 8.05 -9.57 -4.89
C ASP A 103 7.26 -10.33 -5.97
N GLN A 104 7.13 -9.72 -7.13
CA GLN A 104 6.58 -10.30 -8.33
C GLN A 104 7.68 -10.34 -9.39
N ASP A 105 8.63 -11.27 -9.18
CA ASP A 105 9.69 -11.67 -10.13
C ASP A 105 9.17 -11.81 -11.58
#